data_AF-A0A7K3Z693-F1
#
_entry.id   AF-A0A7K3Z693-F1
#
_cell.length_a   1.000
_cell.length_b   1.000
_cell.length_c   1.000
_cell.angle_alpha   90.00
_cell.angle_beta   90.00
_cell.angle_gamma   90.00
#
_symmetry.space_group_name_H-M   'P 1'
#
loop_
_entity.id
_entity.type
_entity.pdbx_description
1 polymer ?
#
loop_
_entity_poly.entity_id
_entity_poly.type
_entity_poly.pdbx_seq_one_letter_code
_entity_poly.pdbx_strand_id
1 'polypeptide(L)'
;MSVKEDPIKMHKDANALMENGKFAEARNLFVKVADLYYKGQNYFGSAEMNYKAGECSLNLKEHEKAVEYFTKSADISLAKGYERYGLSALENVRESQKALGNEKEVEELNKKIDEINKKQQEAESDSSFSVFS
;
A
#
# COMPACT_ATOMS: atom_id res chain seq x y z
N MET A 1 -12.54 3.28 31.93
CA MET A 1 -13.32 2.87 30.74
C MET A 1 -12.37 2.94 29.56
N SER A 2 -12.06 1.82 28.91
CA SER A 2 -11.25 1.84 27.68
C SER A 2 -12.10 2.49 26.60
N VAL A 3 -11.71 3.67 26.12
CA VAL A 3 -12.32 4.27 24.94
C VAL A 3 -12.06 3.28 23.81
N LYS A 4 -13.09 2.53 23.39
CA LYS A 4 -12.97 1.64 22.23
C LYS A 4 -12.48 2.50 21.07
N GLU A 5 -11.29 2.20 20.58
CA GLU A 5 -10.74 2.85 19.39
C GLU A 5 -11.70 2.54 18.25
N ASP A 6 -12.33 3.57 17.69
CA ASP A 6 -13.22 3.44 16.53
C ASP A 6 -12.37 3.67 15.27
N PRO A 7 -11.95 2.61 14.57
CA PRO A 7 -11.08 2.74 13.41
C PRO A 7 -11.77 3.48 12.26
N ILE A 8 -13.10 3.46 12.17
CA ILE A 8 -13.85 4.16 11.12
C ILE A 8 -13.79 5.67 11.36
N LYS A 9 -14.00 6.10 12.60
CA LYS A 9 -13.87 7.52 12.96
C LYS A 9 -12.43 8.00 12.75
N MET A 10 -11.45 7.25 13.23
CA MET A 10 -10.03 7.59 13.07
C MET A 10 -9.61 7.65 11.59
N HIS A 11 -10.13 6.77 10.74
CA HIS A 11 -9.89 6.85 9.29
C HIS A 11 -10.41 8.19 8.73
N LYS A 12 -11.65 8.57 9.05
CA LYS A 12 -12.22 9.84 8.58
C LYS A 12 -11.40 11.04 9.05
N ASP A 13 -10.99 11.04 10.32
CA ASP A 13 -10.15 12.09 10.89
C ASP A 13 -8.77 12.13 10.17
N ALA A 14 -8.18 10.99 9.83
CA ALA A 14 -6.92 10.92 9.09
C ALA A 14 -7.03 11.49 7.67
N ASN A 15 -8.12 11.18 6.95
CA ASN A 15 -8.39 11.77 5.63
C ASN A 15 -8.54 13.29 5.75
N ALA A 16 -9.29 13.79 6.74
CA ALA A 16 -9.45 15.22 6.96
C ALA A 16 -8.12 15.92 7.27
N LEU A 17 -7.23 15.28 8.05
CA LEU A 17 -5.88 15.79 8.29
C LEU A 17 -5.06 15.84 6.99
N MET A 18 -5.13 14.81 6.17
CA MET A 18 -4.43 14.72 4.89
C MET A 18 -4.89 15.81 3.91
N GLU A 19 -6.20 16.00 3.77
CA GLU A 19 -6.81 17.05 2.93
C GLU A 19 -6.41 18.46 3.38
N ASN A 20 -6.21 18.66 4.69
CA ASN A 20 -5.73 19.92 5.26
C ASN A 20 -4.20 20.07 5.23
N GLY A 21 -3.47 19.16 4.56
CA GLY A 21 -2.01 19.20 4.45
C GLY A 21 -1.25 18.84 5.73
N LYS A 22 -1.93 18.34 6.76
CA LYS A 22 -1.33 17.90 8.03
C LYS A 22 -0.80 16.47 7.91
N PHE A 23 0.10 16.25 6.96
CA PHE A 23 0.54 14.92 6.55
C PHE A 23 1.20 14.09 7.67
N ALA A 24 1.93 14.73 8.59
CA ALA A 24 2.57 14.02 9.69
C ALA A 24 1.55 13.45 10.69
N GLU A 25 0.52 14.23 11.04
CA GLU A 25 -0.57 13.81 11.92
C GLU A 25 -1.43 12.75 11.21
N ALA A 26 -1.77 12.98 9.93
CA ALA A 26 -2.55 12.06 9.11
C ALA A 26 -1.87 10.68 9.02
N ARG A 27 -0.57 10.65 8.70
CA ARG A 27 0.21 9.40 8.64
C ARG A 27 0.13 8.61 9.95
N ASN A 28 0.40 9.26 11.08
CA ASN A 28 0.42 8.57 12.37
C ASN A 28 -0.94 7.93 12.67
N LEU A 29 -2.03 8.63 12.29
CA LEU A 29 -3.38 8.11 12.45
C LEU A 29 -3.68 6.98 11.46
N PHE A 30 -3.28 7.11 10.18
CA PHE A 30 -3.41 6.04 9.20
C PHE A 30 -2.70 4.76 9.63
N VAL A 31 -1.47 4.84 10.13
CA VAL A 31 -0.73 3.67 10.63
C VAL A 31 -1.49 2.99 11.78
N LYS A 32 -2.01 3.78 12.72
CA LYS A 32 -2.82 3.25 13.83
C LYS A 32 -4.09 2.55 13.32
N VAL A 33 -4.79 3.15 12.36
CA VAL A 33 -5.99 2.56 11.76
C VAL A 33 -5.64 1.29 10.98
N ALA A 34 -4.51 1.27 10.28
CA ALA A 34 -4.04 0.10 9.55
C ALA A 34 -3.86 -1.11 10.47
N ASP A 35 -3.26 -0.91 11.64
CA ASP A 35 -3.07 -1.96 12.65
C ASP A 35 -4.42 -2.46 13.20
N LEU A 36 -5.37 -1.54 13.46
CA LEU A 36 -6.71 -1.89 13.92
C LEU A 36 -7.49 -2.69 12.87
N TYR A 37 -7.43 -2.28 11.61
CA TYR A 37 -8.04 -3.00 10.50
C TYR A 37 -7.41 -4.38 10.30
N TYR A 38 -6.08 -4.50 10.41
CA TYR A 38 -5.41 -5.80 10.33
C TYR A 38 -5.89 -6.74 11.44
N LYS A 39 -5.91 -6.27 12.69
CA LYS A 39 -6.41 -7.04 13.85
C LYS A 39 -7.89 -7.41 13.70
N GLY A 40 -8.67 -6.54 13.10
CA GLY A 40 -10.07 -6.77 12.75
C GLY A 40 -10.28 -7.58 11.46
N GLN A 41 -9.21 -8.12 10.86
CA GLN A 41 -9.23 -8.90 9.61
C GLN A 41 -9.74 -8.13 8.38
N ASN A 42 -9.86 -6.80 8.47
CA ASN A 42 -10.07 -5.93 7.32
C ASN A 42 -8.73 -5.70 6.62
N TYR A 43 -8.24 -6.71 5.90
CA TYR A 43 -6.93 -6.65 5.26
C TYR A 43 -6.86 -5.60 4.15
N PHE A 44 -7.93 -5.44 3.37
CA PHE A 44 -7.98 -4.39 2.35
C PHE A 44 -7.87 -3.00 2.98
N GLY A 45 -8.65 -2.71 4.02
CA GLY A 45 -8.55 -1.45 4.74
C GLY A 45 -7.16 -1.26 5.35
N SER A 46 -6.55 -2.30 5.89
CA SER A 46 -5.17 -2.22 6.42
C SER A 46 -4.14 -1.85 5.35
N ALA A 47 -4.23 -2.48 4.17
CA ALA A 47 -3.39 -2.13 3.02
C ALA A 47 -3.62 -0.68 2.57
N GLU A 48 -4.89 -0.27 2.43
CA GLU A 48 -5.25 1.10 2.04
C GLU A 48 -4.68 2.14 3.00
N MET A 49 -4.76 1.88 4.31
CA MET A 49 -4.26 2.84 5.30
C MET A 49 -2.73 2.92 5.29
N ASN A 50 -2.03 1.80 5.08
CA ASN A 50 -0.58 1.84 4.86
C ASN A 50 -0.22 2.60 3.58
N TYR A 51 -0.99 2.42 2.50
CA TYR A 51 -0.78 3.17 1.25
C TYR A 51 -0.88 4.69 1.49
N LYS A 52 -1.95 5.15 2.15
CA LYS A 52 -2.14 6.58 2.49
C LYS A 52 -1.06 7.11 3.44
N ALA A 53 -0.56 6.28 4.36
CA ALA A 53 0.59 6.63 5.19
C ALA A 53 1.88 6.83 4.36
N GLY A 54 2.06 6.02 3.31
CA GLY A 54 3.09 6.18 2.30
C GLY A 54 2.95 7.50 1.53
N GLU A 55 1.75 7.82 1.03
CA GLU A 55 1.46 9.08 0.33
C GLU A 55 1.73 10.30 1.22
N CYS A 56 1.33 10.25 2.50
CA CYS A 56 1.66 11.29 3.46
C CYS A 56 3.18 11.46 3.61
N SER A 57 3.94 10.36 3.63
CA SER A 57 5.39 10.39 3.73
C SER A 57 6.05 10.97 2.47
N LEU A 58 5.51 10.70 1.28
CA LEU A 58 5.95 11.35 0.04
C LEU A 58 5.70 12.86 0.06
N ASN A 59 4.54 13.30 0.53
CA ASN A 59 4.24 14.73 0.67
C ASN A 59 5.20 15.44 1.64
N LEU A 60 5.71 14.72 2.65
CA LEU A 60 6.73 15.19 3.57
C LEU A 60 8.18 15.03 3.05
N LYS A 61 8.36 14.44 1.86
CA LYS A 61 9.67 14.07 1.28
C LYS A 61 10.48 13.08 2.13
N GLU A 62 9.79 12.30 2.97
CA GLU A 62 10.39 11.27 3.82
C GLU A 62 10.39 9.92 3.07
N HIS A 63 11.24 9.80 2.06
CA HIS A 63 11.26 8.66 1.14
C HIS A 63 11.51 7.30 1.83
N GLU A 64 12.31 7.25 2.89
CA GLU A 64 12.53 6.01 3.67
C GLU A 64 11.24 5.49 4.31
N LYS A 65 10.42 6.40 4.87
CA LYS A 65 9.13 6.03 5.44
C LYS A 65 8.11 5.69 4.36
N ALA A 66 8.16 6.38 3.21
CA ALA A 66 7.34 6.02 2.07
C ALA A 66 7.61 4.57 1.63
N VAL A 67 8.89 4.19 1.50
CA VAL A 67 9.30 2.80 1.22
C VAL A 67 8.70 1.84 2.25
N GLU A 68 8.84 2.12 3.55
CA GLU A 68 8.29 1.27 4.62
C GLU A 68 6.78 1.03 4.47
N TYR A 69 5.99 2.10 4.37
CA TYR A 69 4.53 1.99 4.37
C TYR A 69 3.98 1.44 3.05
N PHE A 70 4.54 1.83 1.90
CA PHE A 70 4.14 1.22 0.64
C PHE A 70 4.52 -0.26 0.56
N THR A 71 5.65 -0.67 1.16
CA THR A 71 6.02 -2.09 1.22
C THR A 71 5.03 -2.88 2.06
N LYS A 72 4.65 -2.36 3.24
CA LYS A 72 3.59 -2.97 4.08
C LYS A 72 2.27 -3.09 3.31
N SER A 73 1.87 -2.05 2.58
CA SER A 73 0.69 -2.09 1.72
C SER A 73 0.80 -3.17 0.65
N ALA A 74 1.92 -3.22 -0.07
CA ALA A 74 2.17 -4.19 -1.13
C ALA A 74 2.10 -5.63 -0.60
N ASP A 75 2.77 -5.91 0.51
CA ASP A 75 2.84 -7.25 1.08
C ASP A 75 1.46 -7.75 1.54
N ILE A 76 0.67 -6.91 2.20
CA ILE A 76 -0.71 -7.26 2.60
C ILE A 76 -1.55 -7.51 1.35
N SER A 77 -1.47 -6.63 0.36
CA SER A 77 -2.26 -6.73 -0.87
C SER A 77 -1.96 -7.98 -1.67
N LEU A 78 -0.68 -8.26 -1.92
CA LEU A 78 -0.26 -9.45 -2.67
C LEU A 78 -0.61 -10.73 -1.91
N ALA A 79 -0.41 -10.77 -0.59
CA ALA A 79 -0.77 -11.93 0.23
C ALA A 79 -2.28 -12.24 0.26
N LYS A 80 -3.13 -11.27 -0.08
CA LYS A 80 -4.60 -11.40 -0.10
C LYS A 80 -5.20 -11.42 -1.50
N GLY A 81 -4.37 -11.42 -2.55
CA GLY A 81 -4.83 -11.44 -3.94
C GLY A 81 -5.33 -10.09 -4.47
N TYR A 82 -5.04 -8.97 -3.80
CA TYR A 82 -5.33 -7.62 -4.28
C TYR A 82 -4.22 -7.14 -5.21
N GLU A 83 -3.90 -7.93 -6.24
CA GLU A 83 -2.64 -7.81 -6.97
C GLU A 83 -2.45 -6.46 -7.66
N ARG A 84 -3.49 -5.94 -8.33
CA ARG A 84 -3.45 -4.60 -8.95
C ARG A 84 -3.11 -3.50 -7.93
N TYR A 85 -3.63 -3.62 -6.72
CA TYR A 85 -3.35 -2.66 -5.64
C TYR A 85 -1.91 -2.84 -5.11
N GLY A 86 -1.47 -4.09 -4.94
CA GLY A 86 -0.11 -4.42 -4.53
C GLY A 86 0.95 -3.94 -5.52
N LEU A 87 0.68 -4.06 -6.83
CA LEU A 87 1.54 -3.54 -7.90
C LEU A 87 1.69 -2.02 -7.82
N SER A 88 0.59 -1.29 -7.68
CA SER A 88 0.64 0.17 -7.51
C SER A 88 1.44 0.59 -6.28
N ALA A 89 1.32 -0.15 -5.17
CA ALA A 89 2.17 0.08 -4.00
C ALA A 89 3.65 -0.19 -4.29
N LEU A 90 4.00 -1.28 -4.99
CA LEU A 90 5.38 -1.58 -5.39
C LEU A 90 5.99 -0.53 -6.32
N GLU A 91 5.19 0.05 -7.22
CA GLU A 91 5.63 1.16 -8.08
C GLU A 91 6.04 2.38 -7.25
N ASN A 92 5.26 2.71 -6.23
CA ASN A 92 5.59 3.79 -5.30
C ASN A 92 6.82 3.46 -4.43
N VAL A 93 7.02 2.20 -4.02
CA VAL A 93 8.27 1.76 -3.38
C VAL A 93 9.44 1.99 -4.31
N ARG A 94 9.33 1.57 -5.58
CA ARG A 94 10.38 1.73 -6.58
C ARG A 94 10.73 3.19 -6.81
N GLU A 95 9.73 4.06 -6.95
CA GLU A 95 9.96 5.50 -7.12
C GLU A 95 10.63 6.13 -5.90
N SER A 96 10.23 5.71 -4.70
CA SER A 96 10.86 6.17 -3.45
C SER A 96 12.31 5.67 -3.34
N GLN A 97 12.60 4.42 -3.70
CA GLN A 97 13.96 3.88 -3.74
C GLN A 97 14.83 4.60 -4.78
N LYS A 98 14.26 4.94 -5.94
CA LYS A 98 14.93 5.74 -6.95
C LYS A 98 15.28 7.14 -6.42
N ALA A 99 14.38 7.78 -5.68
CA ALA A 99 14.64 9.08 -5.05
C ALA A 99 15.74 9.01 -3.97
N LEU A 100 15.90 7.85 -3.32
CA LEU A 100 16.98 7.57 -2.36
C LEU A 100 18.33 7.21 -3.03
N GLY A 101 18.35 6.96 -4.34
CA GLY A 101 19.56 6.50 -5.06
C GLY A 101 19.86 5.01 -4.88
N ASN A 102 18.89 4.23 -4.44
CA ASN A 102 19.02 2.79 -4.15
C ASN A 102 18.81 1.97 -5.43
N GLU A 103 19.79 2.01 -6.35
CA GLU A 103 19.67 1.43 -7.69
C GLU A 103 19.46 -0.10 -7.69
N LYS A 104 20.08 -0.82 -6.74
CA LYS A 104 19.94 -2.28 -6.64
C LYS A 104 18.52 -2.68 -6.27
N GLU A 105 17.95 -2.00 -5.29
CA GLU A 105 16.59 -2.20 -4.82
C GLU A 105 15.58 -1.87 -5.93
N VAL A 106 15.85 -0.83 -6.74
CA VAL A 106 15.03 -0.51 -7.92
C VAL A 106 15.07 -1.63 -8.96
N GLU A 107 16.23 -2.23 -9.22
CA GLU A 107 16.36 -3.35 -10.16
C GLU A 107 15.59 -4.59 -9.67
N GLU A 108 15.69 -4.91 -8.38
CA GLU A 108 14.93 -6.01 -7.77
C GLU A 108 13.42 -5.77 -7.83
N LEU A 109 12.96 -4.55 -7.58
CA LEU A 109 11.55 -4.18 -7.67
C LEU A 109 11.03 -4.27 -9.10
N ASN A 110 11.81 -3.86 -10.11
CA ASN A 110 11.43 -4.02 -11.52
C ASN A 110 11.20 -5.48 -11.87
N LYS A 111 12.13 -6.37 -11.50
CA LYS A 111 11.99 -7.82 -11.72
C LYS A 111 10.71 -8.37 -11.06
N LYS A 112 10.47 -7.99 -9.79
CA LYS A 112 9.27 -8.40 -9.05
C LYS A 112 7.98 -7.93 -9.72
N ILE A 113 7.92 -6.67 -10.17
CA ILE A 113 6.75 -6.11 -10.87
C ILE A 113 6.51 -6.83 -12.19
N ASP A 114 7.56 -7.06 -12.99
CA ASP A 114 7.46 -7.74 -14.28
C ASP A 114 6.98 -9.19 -14.12
N GLU A 115 7.48 -9.92 -13.11
CA GLU A 115 7.04 -11.27 -12.81
C GLU A 115 5.56 -11.35 -12.44
N ILE A 116 5.06 -10.40 -11.64
CA ILE A 116 3.64 -10.35 -11.26
C ILE A 116 2.78 -10.01 -12.48
N ASN A 117 3.16 -9.01 -13.28
CA ASN A 117 2.45 -8.63 -14.51
C ASN A 117 2.37 -9.79 -15.51
N LYS A 118 3.46 -10.54 -15.68
CA LYS A 118 3.47 -11.70 -16.59
C LYS A 118 2.51 -12.80 -16.12
N LYS A 119 2.51 -13.12 -14.82
CA LYS A 119 1.58 -14.11 -14.24
C LYS A 119 0.12 -13.72 -14.45
N GLN A 120 -0.21 -12.43 -14.35
CA GLN A 120 -1.57 -11.94 -14.62
C GLN A 120 -1.98 -12.15 -16.08
N GLN A 121 -1.11 -11.80 -17.03
CA GLN A 121 -1.39 -11.97 -18.45
C GLN A 121 -1.59 -13.45 -18.83
N GLU A 122 -0.78 -14.35 -18.27
CA GLU A 122 -0.91 -15.79 -18.46
C GLU A 122 -2.25 -16.30 -17.90
N ALA A 123 -2.61 -15.92 -16.67
CA ALA A 123 -3.88 -16.31 -16.04
C ALA A 123 -5.12 -15.79 -16.81
N GLU A 124 -5.07 -14.58 -17.36
CA GLU A 124 -6.15 -14.01 -18.18
C GLU A 124 -6.29 -14.74 -19.52
N SER A 125 -5.17 -15.14 -20.14
CA SER A 125 -5.18 -15.88 -21.40
C SER A 125 -5.75 -17.30 -21.27
N ASP A 126 -5.41 -18.01 -20.19
CA ASP A 126 -5.97 -19.34 -19.90
C ASP A 126 -7.47 -19.27 -19.56
N SER A 127 -7.88 -18.23 -18.82
CA SER A 127 -9.29 -17.99 -18.53
C SER A 127 -10.11 -17.71 -19.80
N SER A 128 -9.57 -17.00 -20.79
CA SER A 128 -10.32 -16.68 -22.01
C SER A 128 -10.54 -17.91 -22.90
N PHE A 129 -9.63 -18.89 -22.86
CA PHE A 129 -9.74 -20.11 -23.66
C PHE A 129 -10.78 -21.08 -23.09
N SER A 130 -10.97 -21.11 -21.76
CA SER A 130 -11.92 -21.99 -21.09
C SER A 130 -13.40 -21.59 -21.24
N VAL A 131 -13.72 -20.36 -21.67
CA VAL A 131 -15.12 -19.90 -21.83
C VAL A 131 -15.70 -20.27 -23.20
N PHE A 132 -14.86 -20.69 -24.15
CA PHE A 132 -15.27 -21.05 -25.52
C PHE A 132 -15.22 -22.57 -25.82
N SER A 133 -14.99 -23.42 -24.82
CA SER A 133 -15.02 -24.90 -24.93
C SER A 133 -16.24 -25.48 -24.22
#